data_AF-D8M381-F1
#
_entry.id   AF-D8M381-F1
#
_cell.length_a   1.000
_cell.length_b   1.000
_cell.length_c   1.000
_cell.angle_alpha   90.00
_cell.angle_beta   90.00
_cell.angle_gamma   90.00
#
_symmetry.space_group_name_H-M   'P 1'
#
loop_
_entity.id
_entity.type
_entity.pdbx_description
1 polymer ?
#
loop_
_entity_poly.entity_id
_entity_poly.type
_entity_poly.pdbx_seq_one_letter_code
_entity_poly.pdbx_strand_id
1 'polypeptide(L)'
;MIGQLKVELDGKSAVMSSIAQVAANTQISYLNLSFVVKTLKSSDLNLNPQIDKNSVRIQIPKTTKETRQKMIKQVALECEQQKSKLRAVRKRYMDKVRVIEKNVSISKDDISSMKKKIDEITDRVSKEMAEMMKRKEKELDI
;
A
#
# COMPACT_ATOMS: atom_id res chain seq x y z
N MET A 1 4.62 7.27 3.39
CA MET A 1 4.48 6.27 4.48
C MET A 1 4.84 6.79 5.88
N ILE A 2 5.38 8.00 6.08
CA ILE A 2 5.71 8.53 7.43
C ILE A 2 4.54 9.35 8.05
N GLY A 3 3.57 9.79 7.24
CA GLY A 3 2.47 10.66 7.68
C GLY A 3 1.33 10.00 8.48
N GLN A 4 1.46 8.74 8.91
CA GLN A 4 0.40 8.02 9.64
C GLN A 4 0.81 7.50 11.02
N LEU A 5 2.01 7.83 11.52
CA LEU A 5 2.35 7.52 12.91
C LEU A 5 1.49 8.38 13.85
N LYS A 6 0.68 7.70 14.68
CA LYS A 6 -0.03 8.30 15.80
C LYS A 6 0.92 8.37 16.99
N VAL A 7 1.01 9.53 17.63
CA VAL A 7 1.78 9.73 18.85
C VAL A 7 0.79 10.14 19.94
N GLU A 8 0.74 9.36 21.02
CA GLU A 8 -0.05 9.71 22.19
C GLU A 8 0.78 10.62 23.09
N LEU A 9 0.23 11.81 23.40
CA LEU A 9 0.73 12.76 24.38
C LEU A 9 -0.37 12.96 25.41
N ASP A 10 -0.06 12.73 26.69
CA ASP A 10 -0.90 13.04 27.86
C ASP A 10 -2.40 12.73 27.70
N GLY A 11 -2.71 11.50 27.25
CA GLY A 11 -4.08 10.99 27.16
C GLY A 11 -4.90 11.50 25.96
N LYS A 12 -4.29 12.20 25.00
CA LYS A 12 -4.92 12.57 23.72
C LYS A 12 -4.07 12.10 22.53
N SER A 13 -4.66 11.25 21.69
CA SER A 13 -4.04 10.72 20.47
C SER A 13 -4.01 11.78 19.37
N ALA A 14 -2.82 12.20 18.93
CA ALA A 14 -2.63 13.13 17.81
C ALA A 14 -1.78 12.52 16.68
N VAL A 15 -2.04 12.96 15.45
CA VAL A 15 -1.35 12.49 14.24
C VAL A 15 -0.08 13.33 14.02
N MET A 16 1.06 12.68 13.73
CA MET A 16 2.37 13.36 13.53
C MET A 16 2.34 14.56 12.57
N SER A 17 1.44 14.56 11.59
CA SER A 17 1.29 15.66 10.62
C SER A 17 0.79 16.97 11.24
N SER A 18 0.11 16.92 12.38
CA SER A 18 -0.44 18.11 13.05
C SER A 18 0.55 18.81 13.98
N ILE A 19 1.67 18.16 14.32
CA ILE A 19 2.64 18.65 15.31
C ILE A 19 4.03 18.89 14.70
N ALA A 20 4.31 18.34 13.51
CA ALA A 20 5.62 18.46 12.86
C ALA A 20 5.50 18.81 11.37
N GLN A 21 6.19 19.87 10.95
CA GLN A 21 6.39 20.19 9.54
C GLN A 21 7.47 19.25 8.97
N VAL A 22 7.06 18.29 8.14
CA VAL A 22 7.96 17.37 7.44
C VAL A 22 8.31 17.98 6.08
N ALA A 23 9.42 18.69 6.00
CA ALA A 23 10.06 18.98 4.71
C ALA A 23 11.16 17.95 4.41
N ALA A 24 11.41 17.68 3.13
CA ALA A 24 12.32 16.66 2.62
C ALA A 24 13.82 16.82 2.97
N ASN A 25 14.14 17.64 3.98
CA ASN A 25 15.46 17.81 4.60
C ASN A 25 15.37 18.30 6.07
N THR A 26 14.29 18.01 6.81
CA THR A 26 14.03 18.75 8.06
C THR A 26 14.40 18.06 9.35
N GLN A 27 15.21 18.83 10.07
CA GLN A 27 15.41 18.87 11.50
C GLN A 27 14.06 19.03 12.22
N ILE A 28 13.67 18.03 13.04
CA ILE A 28 12.44 18.09 13.86
C ILE A 28 12.79 18.71 15.21
N SER A 29 12.32 19.93 15.45
CA SER A 29 12.20 20.57 16.78
C SER A 29 10.80 20.22 17.30
N TYR A 30 10.50 19.71 18.51
CA TYR A 30 10.52 20.38 19.82
C TYR A 30 10.24 19.42 21.02
N LEU A 31 10.45 19.96 22.24
CA LEU A 31 9.97 19.71 23.62
C LEU A 31 10.10 18.35 24.35
N ASN A 32 10.29 17.19 23.73
CA ASN A 32 10.66 15.97 24.50
C ASN A 32 11.41 14.95 23.64
N LEU A 33 12.67 15.26 23.34
CA LEU A 33 13.58 14.48 22.47
C LEU A 33 13.69 13.00 22.91
N SER A 34 13.63 12.73 24.22
CA SER A 34 13.74 11.36 24.77
C SER A 34 12.55 10.47 24.39
N PHE A 35 11.33 11.01 24.36
CA PHE A 35 10.13 10.26 24.01
C PHE A 35 10.10 9.95 22.51
N VAL A 36 10.40 10.95 21.68
CA VAL A 36 10.46 10.80 20.22
C VAL A 36 11.49 9.74 19.81
N VAL A 37 12.66 9.71 20.45
CA VAL A 37 13.73 8.74 20.16
C VAL A 37 13.34 7.32 20.57
N LYS A 38 12.66 7.15 21.71
CA LYS A 38 12.15 5.83 22.14
C LYS A 38 11.11 5.30 21.16
N THR A 39 10.14 6.12 20.78
CA THR A 39 9.07 5.72 19.84
C THR A 39 9.61 5.40 18.44
N LEU A 40 10.62 6.15 17.98
CA LEU A 40 11.28 5.87 16.71
C LEU A 40 12.09 4.56 16.75
N LYS A 41 12.79 4.28 17.85
CA LYS A 41 13.53 3.01 18.03
C LYS A 41 12.60 1.80 18.21
N SER A 42 11.43 1.98 18.80
CA SER A 42 10.42 0.93 18.94
C SER A 42 9.56 0.74 17.68
N SER A 43 9.68 1.64 16.69
CA SER A 43 8.97 1.48 15.43
C SER A 43 9.64 0.41 14.56
N ASP A 44 8.84 -0.37 13.83
CA ASP A 44 9.30 -1.41 12.89
C ASP A 44 10.11 -0.85 11.69
N LEU A 45 10.41 0.45 11.70
CA LEU A 45 11.15 1.15 10.66
C LEU A 45 12.68 0.99 10.82
N ASN A 46 13.14 0.41 11.94
CA ASN A 46 14.56 0.12 12.22
C ASN A 46 15.48 1.34 11.97
N LEU A 47 14.99 2.53 12.30
CA LEU A 47 15.67 3.80 12.09
C LEU A 47 16.62 4.07 13.26
N ASN A 48 17.79 4.66 12.97
CA ASN A 48 18.73 5.11 14.01
C ASN A 48 18.67 6.65 14.17
N PRO A 49 17.77 7.18 15.01
CA PRO A 49 17.70 8.61 15.29
C PRO A 49 18.92 9.08 16.11
N GLN A 50 19.59 10.12 15.62
CA GLN A 50 20.64 10.84 16.32
C GLN A 50 20.10 12.15 16.91
N ILE A 51 20.36 12.40 18.19
CA ILE A 51 19.96 13.64 18.85
C ILE A 51 21.08 14.66 18.63
N ASP A 52 20.73 15.81 18.05
CA ASP A 52 21.52 17.04 18.09
C ASP A 52 20.82 18.03 19.05
N LYS A 53 21.54 18.98 19.65
CA LYS A 53 21.17 19.72 20.87
C LYS A 53 19.68 20.12 21.01
N ASN A 54 19.01 20.51 19.92
CA ASN A 54 17.59 20.86 19.90
C ASN A 54 16.74 20.07 18.87
N SER A 55 17.28 19.00 18.26
CA SER A 55 16.63 18.32 17.14
C SER A 55 17.02 16.85 16.98
N VAL A 56 16.10 16.01 16.50
CA VAL A 56 16.41 14.62 16.11
C VAL A 56 16.71 14.54 14.61
N ARG A 57 17.88 14.03 14.23
CA ARG A 57 18.24 13.67 12.86
C ARG A 57 18.10 12.17 12.64
N ILE A 58 17.31 11.78 11.64
CA ILE A 58 17.23 10.39 11.21
C ILE A 58 18.07 10.24 9.94
N GLN A 59 19.09 9.39 9.98
CA GLN A 59 19.84 9.02 8.79
C GLN A 59 19.06 7.94 8.06
N ILE A 60 18.26 8.33 7.06
CA ILE A 60 17.65 7.38 6.15
C ILE A 60 18.77 6.91 5.20
N PRO A 61 19.14 5.61 5.19
CA PRO A 61 20.08 5.10 4.23
C PRO A 61 19.56 5.42 2.82
N LYS A 62 20.42 5.94 1.94
CA LYS A 62 20.03 6.10 0.53
C LYS A 62 19.62 4.72 0.01
N THR A 63 18.47 4.65 -0.67
CA THR A 63 18.04 3.41 -1.33
C THR A 63 19.11 2.99 -2.32
N THR A 64 19.90 1.96 -1.96
CA THR A 64 20.91 1.40 -2.86
C THR A 64 20.23 0.69 -4.02
N LYS A 65 20.95 0.53 -5.16
CA LYS A 65 20.45 -0.25 -6.31
C LYS A 65 19.93 -1.63 -5.89
N GLU A 66 20.61 -2.26 -4.94
CA GLU A 66 20.24 -3.59 -4.41
C GLU A 66 18.89 -3.57 -3.66
N THR A 67 18.62 -2.51 -2.89
CA THR A 67 17.35 -2.36 -2.15
C THR A 67 16.19 -2.08 -3.10
N ARG A 68 16.42 -1.24 -4.12
CA ARG A 68 15.43 -0.97 -5.19
C ARG A 68 15.09 -2.23 -5.97
N GLN A 69 16.10 -3.03 -6.34
CA GLN A 69 15.88 -4.30 -7.03
C GLN A 69 15.08 -5.30 -6.19
N LYS A 70 15.30 -5.36 -4.87
CA LYS A 70 14.48 -6.17 -3.96
C LYS A 70 13.02 -5.70 -3.93
N MET A 71 12.79 -4.39 -3.89
CA MET A 71 11.45 -3.80 -3.94
C MET A 71 10.73 -4.09 -5.26
N ILE A 72 11.42 -3.98 -6.41
CA ILE A 72 10.86 -4.31 -7.73
C ILE A 72 10.44 -5.79 -7.78
N LYS A 73 11.30 -6.70 -7.30
CA LYS A 73 10.97 -8.14 -7.22
C LYS A 73 9.76 -8.41 -6.34
N GLN A 74 9.64 -7.71 -5.21
CA GLN A 74 8.49 -7.84 -4.31
C GLN A 74 7.19 -7.35 -4.98
N VAL A 75 7.23 -6.18 -5.63
CA VAL A 75 6.08 -5.64 -6.39
C VAL A 75 5.65 -6.61 -7.49
N ALA A 76 6.61 -7.23 -8.18
CA ALA A 76 6.33 -8.24 -9.20
C ALA A 76 5.61 -9.47 -8.62
N LEU A 77 6.10 -9.99 -7.49
CA LEU A 77 5.49 -11.11 -6.79
C LEU A 77 4.05 -10.79 -6.35
N GLU A 78 3.85 -9.62 -5.73
CA GLU A 78 2.53 -9.18 -5.27
C GLU A 78 1.57 -9.03 -6.46
N CYS A 79 2.02 -8.49 -7.59
CA CYS A 79 1.19 -8.36 -8.79
C CYS A 79 0.72 -9.73 -9.32
N GLU A 80 1.62 -10.72 -9.41
CA GLU A 80 1.25 -12.08 -9.84
C GLU A 80 0.26 -12.75 -8.88
N GLN A 81 0.43 -12.56 -7.56
CA GLN A 81 -0.53 -13.05 -6.58
C GLN A 81 -1.91 -12.41 -6.76
N GLN A 82 -1.97 -11.10 -6.99
CA GLN A 82 -3.24 -10.41 -7.22
C GLN A 82 -3.91 -10.83 -8.53
N LYS A 83 -3.13 -11.05 -9.61
CA LYS A 83 -3.66 -11.60 -10.87
C LYS A 83 -4.26 -12.99 -10.67
N SER A 84 -3.59 -13.84 -9.88
CA SER A 84 -4.10 -15.17 -9.53
C SER A 84 -5.43 -15.07 -8.75
N LYS A 85 -5.50 -14.17 -7.75
CA LYS A 85 -6.73 -13.90 -7.00
C LYS A 85 -7.85 -13.40 -7.89
N LEU A 86 -7.58 -12.47 -8.81
CA LEU A 86 -8.55 -11.95 -9.77
C LEU A 86 -9.16 -13.07 -10.62
N ARG A 87 -8.32 -13.97 -11.14
CA ARG A 87 -8.78 -15.16 -11.91
C ARG A 87 -9.65 -16.08 -11.06
N ALA A 88 -9.27 -16.31 -9.81
CA ALA A 88 -10.06 -17.14 -8.89
C ALA A 88 -11.44 -16.51 -8.58
N VAL A 89 -11.47 -15.19 -8.36
CA VAL A 89 -12.72 -14.44 -8.14
C VAL A 89 -13.62 -14.49 -9.37
N ARG A 90 -13.08 -14.25 -10.57
CA ARG A 90 -13.83 -14.39 -11.83
C ARG A 90 -14.45 -15.77 -11.95
N LYS A 91 -13.65 -16.83 -11.74
CA LYS A 91 -14.14 -18.22 -11.79
C LYS A 91 -15.29 -18.46 -10.81
N ARG A 92 -15.14 -18.00 -9.56
CA ARG A 92 -16.17 -18.13 -8.51
C ARG A 92 -17.50 -17.49 -8.91
N TYR A 93 -17.47 -16.29 -9.51
CA TYR A 93 -18.69 -15.63 -9.99
C TYR A 93 -19.27 -16.29 -11.24
N MET A 94 -18.43 -16.74 -12.17
CA MET A 94 -18.88 -17.47 -13.36
C MET A 94 -19.56 -18.80 -13.00
N ASP A 95 -19.04 -19.52 -12.00
CA ASP A 95 -19.65 -20.75 -11.50
C ASP A 95 -20.99 -20.46 -10.79
N LYS A 96 -21.12 -19.35 -10.05
CA LYS A 96 -22.42 -18.92 -9.50
C LYS A 96 -23.45 -18.65 -10.60
N VAL A 97 -23.05 -17.96 -11.67
CA VAL A 97 -23.95 -17.72 -12.81
C VAL A 97 -24.40 -19.03 -13.46
N ARG A 98 -23.51 -20.02 -13.59
CA ARG A 98 -23.87 -21.35 -14.12
C ARG A 98 -24.87 -22.11 -13.22
N VAL A 99 -24.76 -21.96 -11.90
CA VAL A 99 -25.73 -22.56 -10.96
C VAL A 99 -27.11 -21.90 -11.13
N ILE A 100 -27.14 -20.58 -11.25
CA ILE A 100 -28.37 -19.82 -11.46
C ILE A 100 -29.02 -20.18 -12.81
N GLU A 101 -28.21 -20.34 -13.86
CA GLU A 101 -28.65 -20.77 -15.20
C GLU A 101 -29.34 -22.16 -15.18
N LYS A 102 -28.88 -23.08 -14.34
CA LYS A 102 -29.51 -24.40 -14.15
C LYS A 102 -30.81 -24.38 -13.35
N ASN A 103 -30.98 -23.40 -12.46
CA ASN A 103 -32.15 -23.28 -11.59
C ASN A 103 -33.33 -22.55 -12.26
N VAL A 104 -33.22 -22.22 -13.57
CA VAL A 104 -34.28 -21.71 -14.47
C VAL A 104 -34.99 -20.41 -13.99
N SER A 105 -34.48 -19.76 -12.94
CA SER A 105 -35.13 -18.59 -12.35
C SER A 105 -34.91 -17.28 -13.12
N ILE A 106 -34.12 -17.28 -14.20
CA ILE A 106 -33.67 -16.07 -14.92
C ILE A 106 -33.64 -16.30 -16.43
N SER A 107 -33.94 -15.25 -17.23
CA SER A 107 -33.87 -15.26 -18.70
C SER A 107 -32.44 -15.47 -19.22
N LYS A 108 -32.32 -16.06 -20.43
CA LYS A 108 -31.02 -16.24 -21.13
C LYS A 108 -30.33 -14.89 -21.41
N ASP A 109 -31.09 -13.85 -21.68
CA ASP A 109 -30.56 -12.51 -21.98
C ASP A 109 -29.91 -11.87 -20.75
N ASP A 110 -30.52 -12.05 -19.58
CA ASP A 110 -29.99 -11.58 -18.30
C ASP A 110 -28.71 -12.34 -17.92
N ILE A 111 -28.67 -13.65 -18.14
CA ILE A 111 -27.48 -14.48 -17.89
C ILE A 111 -26.32 -14.04 -18.79
N SER A 112 -26.58 -13.78 -20.07
CA SER A 112 -25.59 -13.25 -21.00
C SER A 112 -25.07 -11.89 -20.55
N SER A 113 -25.97 -11.01 -20.11
CA SER A 113 -25.63 -9.69 -19.58
C SER A 113 -24.78 -9.77 -18.31
N MET A 114 -25.08 -10.70 -17.40
CA MET A 114 -24.28 -10.93 -16.19
C MET A 114 -22.87 -11.43 -16.52
N LYS A 115 -22.74 -12.39 -17.44
CA LYS A 115 -21.42 -12.90 -17.90
C LYS A 115 -20.57 -11.77 -18.49
N LYS A 116 -21.15 -10.97 -19.39
CA LYS A 116 -20.47 -9.79 -19.97
C LYS A 116 -20.00 -8.80 -18.91
N LYS A 117 -20.86 -8.45 -17.94
CA LYS A 117 -20.49 -7.54 -16.85
C LYS A 117 -19.33 -8.07 -16.00
N ILE A 118 -19.32 -9.38 -15.70
CA ILE A 118 -18.21 -10.00 -14.95
C ILE A 118 -16.90 -9.87 -15.74
N ASP A 119 -16.94 -10.12 -17.05
CA ASP A 119 -15.76 -10.01 -17.92
C ASP A 119 -15.29 -8.56 -18.05
N GLU A 120 -16.19 -7.60 -18.28
CA GLU A 120 -15.86 -6.16 -18.35
C GLU A 120 -15.21 -5.64 -17.06
N ILE A 121 -15.74 -6.01 -15.90
CA ILE A 121 -15.17 -5.63 -14.60
C ILE A 121 -13.79 -6.26 -14.43
N THR A 122 -13.64 -7.54 -14.78
CA THR A 122 -12.37 -8.26 -14.65
C THR A 122 -11.30 -7.64 -15.55
N ASP A 123 -11.64 -7.32 -16.80
CA ASP A 123 -10.73 -6.70 -17.76
C ASP A 123 -10.32 -5.29 -17.35
N ARG A 124 -11.25 -4.50 -16.81
CA ARG A 124 -10.96 -3.17 -16.27
C ARG A 124 -9.94 -3.24 -15.13
N VAL A 125 -10.21 -4.08 -14.13
CA VAL A 125 -9.30 -4.25 -12.97
C VAL A 125 -7.94 -4.79 -13.42
N SER A 126 -7.91 -5.70 -14.39
CA SER A 126 -6.66 -6.22 -14.96
C SER A 126 -5.80 -5.11 -15.59
N LYS A 127 -6.43 -4.17 -16.32
CA LYS A 127 -5.74 -3.01 -16.89
C LYS A 127 -5.23 -2.05 -15.81
N GLU A 128 -6.07 -1.70 -14.84
CA GLU A 128 -5.70 -0.84 -13.71
C GLU A 128 -4.51 -1.41 -12.93
N MET A 129 -4.50 -2.72 -12.67
CA MET A 129 -3.38 -3.40 -12.02
C MET A 129 -2.09 -3.30 -12.84
N ALA A 130 -2.15 -3.49 -14.16
CA ALA A 130 -0.99 -3.38 -15.03
C ALA A 130 -0.43 -1.94 -15.06
N GLU A 131 -1.30 -0.93 -15.05
CA GLU A 131 -0.88 0.46 -14.97
C GLU A 131 -0.24 0.80 -13.62
N MET A 132 -0.83 0.37 -12.52
CA MET A 132 -0.27 0.58 -11.18
C MET A 132 1.11 -0.06 -11.05
N MET A 133 1.29 -1.27 -11.58
CA MET A 133 2.57 -1.96 -11.60
C MET A 133 3.63 -1.16 -12.36
N LYS A 134 3.32 -0.72 -13.59
CA LYS A 134 4.24 0.09 -14.41
C LYS A 134 4.61 1.42 -13.74
N ARG A 135 3.64 2.09 -13.10
CA ARG A 135 3.90 3.33 -12.35
C ARG A 135 4.87 3.06 -11.20
N LYS A 136 4.66 1.98 -10.44
CA LYS A 136 5.50 1.63 -9.29
C LYS A 136 6.90 1.20 -9.68
N GLU A 137 7.05 0.44 -10.76
CA GLU A 137 8.36 0.09 -11.32
C GLU A 137 9.13 1.35 -11.74
N LYS A 138 8.47 2.27 -12.46
CA LYS A 138 9.09 3.53 -12.89
C LYS A 138 9.50 4.42 -11.72
N GLU A 139 8.72 4.48 -10.63
CA GLU A 139 9.09 5.19 -9.41
C GLU A 139 10.31 4.59 -8.71
N LEU A 140 10.47 3.27 -8.74
CA LEU A 140 11.55 2.56 -8.06
C LEU A 140 12.86 2.53 -8.86
N ASP A 141 12.79 2.71 -10.18
CA ASP A 141 13.95 2.68 -11.08
C ASP A 141 14.67 4.05 -11.20
N ILE A 142 14.03 5.13 -10.76
CA ILE A 142 14.59 6.50 -10.65
C ILE A 142 15.40 6.63 -9.34
#